data_AF-A0A8H7BE02-F1
#
_entry.id   AF-A0A8H7BE02-F1
#
_cell.length_a   1.000
_cell.length_b   1.000
_cell.length_c   1.000
_cell.angle_alpha   90.00
_cell.angle_beta   90.00
_cell.angle_gamma   90.00
#
_symmetry.space_group_name_H-M   'P 1'
#
loop_
_entity.id
_entity.type
_entity.pdbx_description
1 polymer ?
#
loop_
_entity_poly.entity_id
_entity_poly.type
_entity_poly.pdbx_seq_one_letter_code
_entity_poly.pdbx_strand_id
1 'polypeptide(L)'
;MTDEALIFDGNYFGDKPLGHSNFEEDLDDDDLVDDTAQAADDSDDGDFKLDGFDDLGIFQYEDVADDSDLEYDDDIAGQKRKRSRLDGSSKTTTSLQRSIIGAQIDNVEAFILDEDNDFSYQQPSRVPGTFGRHNRRKGESLPAYHKRVSHELDSDDELMMQMREKGFSDRQIADKLAKDGRVRYDQKSISTRIMRIRLAQADNVDFLLKEGYKEWDYADDELLIQAHALADIEINYEIERIRAWRFRKVSEYMRRLNKDALFSALACRERYNAIIEGTARIPTEVDDDPDARRAEMENFRMTREKTRNEEKAKQDALAAAEAKAKNETRFRNAQKAEDIANKRANKESEKAHRAMTRAAQAQIRAARAIENVNAKSRRNAQLKNQKKVRETKKPVANKNVPLTPTNAKKVPSETPDPRSYLSVYDLKKICEERGIDLPRKKNKASFVQALMDADDEYSQNDLKKMCRAKGLNANGSNLQMKHELALAEARTYGSYDKTTIAAATEEDVDDEMDTNEA
;
A
#
# COMPACT_ATOMS: atom_id res chain seq x y z
N MET A 1 84.20 -39.93 -13.60
CA MET A 1 84.85 -40.81 -12.61
C MET A 1 84.57 -40.17 -11.25
N THR A 2 83.59 -40.54 -10.45
CA THR A 2 82.56 -41.60 -10.38
C THR A 2 81.44 -40.94 -9.56
N ASP A 3 80.26 -40.72 -10.12
CA ASP A 3 79.07 -41.56 -9.92
C ASP A 3 78.91 -42.11 -8.50
N GLU A 4 78.00 -41.52 -7.73
CA GLU A 4 77.11 -42.31 -6.87
C GLU A 4 75.77 -41.58 -6.67
N ALA A 5 74.74 -42.23 -7.20
CA ALA A 5 73.35 -41.88 -7.14
C ALA A 5 72.73 -42.45 -5.85
N LEU A 6 71.87 -41.68 -5.19
CA LEU A 6 70.96 -42.19 -4.16
C LEU A 6 69.53 -42.13 -4.69
N ILE A 7 69.12 -43.31 -5.14
CA ILE A 7 67.77 -43.76 -5.44
C ILE A 7 67.09 -44.12 -4.11
N PHE A 8 65.86 -43.69 -3.89
CA PHE A 8 64.92 -44.43 -3.05
C PHE A 8 63.50 -44.32 -3.63
N ASP A 9 63.02 -45.49 -4.07
CA ASP A 9 61.65 -45.88 -4.43
C ASP A 9 60.67 -45.55 -3.29
N GLY A 10 59.35 -45.41 -3.42
CA GLY A 10 58.38 -45.91 -4.38
C GLY A 10 57.08 -46.20 -3.61
N ASN A 11 55.94 -45.79 -4.17
CA ASN A 11 54.55 -46.30 -3.99
C ASN A 11 53.63 -45.24 -4.64
N TYR A 12 53.13 -45.35 -5.88
CA TYR A 12 52.41 -46.42 -6.60
C TYR A 12 51.02 -46.76 -6.02
N PHE A 13 50.03 -46.72 -6.93
CA PHE A 13 48.62 -47.13 -6.88
C PHE A 13 47.58 -46.08 -6.42
N GLY A 14 46.61 -45.66 -7.24
CA GLY A 14 46.32 -46.11 -8.60
C GLY A 14 45.19 -45.34 -9.27
N ASP A 15 45.39 -45.12 -10.58
CA ASP A 15 44.32 -44.93 -11.55
C ASP A 15 43.45 -46.19 -11.62
N LYS A 16 42.13 -46.00 -11.66
CA LYS A 16 41.21 -47.00 -12.21
C LYS A 16 40.20 -46.35 -13.16
N PRO A 17 39.76 -47.12 -14.17
CA PRO A 17 39.34 -46.59 -15.45
C PRO A 17 37.82 -46.53 -15.64
N LEU A 18 37.45 -45.76 -16.66
CA LEU A 18 36.14 -45.67 -17.30
C LEU A 18 35.50 -47.05 -17.53
N GLY A 19 34.34 -47.26 -16.92
CA GLY A 19 33.44 -48.39 -17.20
C GLY A 19 32.24 -47.90 -18.00
N HIS A 20 32.24 -48.18 -19.30
CA HIS A 20 31.04 -48.24 -20.13
C HIS A 20 30.17 -49.41 -19.66
N SER A 21 28.93 -49.14 -19.26
CA SER A 21 27.89 -50.16 -19.13
C SER A 21 26.81 -49.92 -20.19
N ASN A 22 26.85 -50.73 -21.24
CA ASN A 22 25.69 -51.10 -22.03
C ASN A 22 24.68 -51.78 -21.10
N PHE A 23 23.44 -51.30 -21.10
CA PHE A 23 22.29 -52.04 -20.58
C PHE A 23 21.17 -51.90 -21.62
N GLU A 24 21.04 -52.95 -22.43
CA GLU A 24 19.93 -53.23 -23.34
C GLU A 24 19.08 -54.35 -22.72
N GLU A 25 17.80 -54.40 -23.12
CA GLU A 25 16.77 -55.42 -22.84
C GLU A 25 16.19 -55.43 -21.41
N ASP A 26 14.88 -55.57 -21.15
CA ASP A 26 13.68 -55.79 -21.97
C ASP A 26 12.45 -55.72 -21.02
N LEU A 27 11.28 -55.30 -21.56
CA LEU A 27 9.90 -55.86 -21.38
C LEU A 27 9.37 -56.11 -19.93
N ASP A 28 8.13 -55.82 -19.49
CA ASP A 28 6.78 -55.80 -20.09
C ASP A 28 5.76 -55.16 -19.09
N ASP A 29 4.62 -54.75 -19.67
CA ASP A 29 3.23 -54.80 -19.19
C ASP A 29 2.64 -53.94 -18.05
N ASP A 30 1.55 -53.27 -18.45
CA ASP A 30 0.24 -53.08 -17.80
C ASP A 30 0.14 -52.41 -16.41
N ASP A 31 -0.37 -51.16 -16.39
CA ASP A 31 -1.68 -50.88 -15.80
C ASP A 31 -2.14 -49.41 -15.99
N LEU A 32 -3.10 -49.26 -16.91
CA LEU A 32 -4.38 -48.55 -16.75
C LEU A 32 -4.65 -47.78 -15.43
N VAL A 33 -4.67 -46.44 -15.47
CA VAL A 33 -5.58 -45.53 -14.71
C VAL A 33 -5.49 -44.13 -15.33
N ASP A 34 -6.49 -43.69 -16.09
CA ASP A 34 -7.67 -42.91 -15.68
C ASP A 34 -7.38 -41.45 -15.29
N ASP A 35 -7.54 -40.60 -16.31
CA ASP A 35 -8.10 -39.24 -16.32
C ASP A 35 -8.20 -38.49 -14.98
N THR A 36 -7.16 -37.71 -14.66
CA THR A 36 -7.32 -36.47 -13.89
C THR A 36 -6.51 -35.35 -14.50
N ALA A 37 -7.22 -34.44 -15.19
CA ALA A 37 -6.70 -33.16 -15.64
C ALA A 37 -6.24 -32.32 -14.44
N GLN A 38 -4.97 -32.48 -14.08
CA GLN A 38 -4.28 -31.67 -13.10
C GLN A 38 -3.71 -30.45 -13.83
N ALA A 39 -4.35 -29.31 -13.61
CA ALA A 39 -3.88 -28.02 -14.08
C ALA A 39 -2.43 -27.83 -13.61
N ALA A 40 -1.55 -27.44 -14.54
CA ALA A 40 -0.23 -26.94 -14.20
C ALA A 40 -0.40 -25.71 -13.30
N ASP A 41 -0.07 -25.91 -12.03
CA ASP A 41 0.16 -24.87 -11.04
C ASP A 41 1.48 -24.20 -11.42
N ASP A 42 1.40 -23.16 -12.26
CA ASP A 42 2.53 -22.27 -12.55
C ASP A 42 2.85 -21.50 -11.26
N SER A 43 3.73 -22.08 -10.45
CA SER A 43 4.37 -21.44 -9.30
C SER A 43 5.35 -20.37 -9.79
N ASP A 44 4.80 -19.24 -10.27
CA ASP A 44 5.53 -18.02 -10.58
C ASP A 44 5.78 -17.21 -9.29
N ASP A 45 6.53 -17.81 -8.35
CA ASP A 45 6.98 -17.18 -7.10
C ASP A 45 8.33 -16.47 -7.29
N GLY A 46 8.50 -15.75 -8.40
CA GLY A 46 9.71 -15.02 -8.76
C GLY A 46 9.72 -13.52 -8.40
N ASP A 47 8.61 -12.95 -7.93
CA ASP A 47 8.51 -11.50 -7.63
C ASP A 47 8.33 -11.21 -6.14
N PHE A 48 9.19 -11.82 -5.31
CA PHE A 48 9.34 -11.42 -3.90
C PHE A 48 10.04 -10.06 -3.83
N LYS A 49 9.27 -8.98 -4.04
CA LYS A 49 9.68 -7.63 -3.64
C LYS A 49 9.68 -7.58 -2.12
N LEU A 50 10.87 -7.49 -1.56
CA LEU A 50 11.11 -7.26 -0.15
C LEU A 50 10.70 -5.80 0.20
N ASP A 51 9.40 -5.54 0.24
CA ASP A 51 8.83 -4.30 0.80
C ASP A 51 8.93 -4.40 2.33
N GLY A 52 10.06 -4.00 2.92
CA GLY A 52 10.24 -4.13 4.36
C GLY A 52 11.46 -3.46 5.00
N PHE A 53 12.25 -2.66 4.28
CA PHE A 53 13.43 -1.99 4.87
C PHE A 53 13.25 -0.50 5.19
N ASP A 54 12.08 0.08 4.90
CA ASP A 54 11.78 1.49 5.22
C ASP A 54 11.47 1.75 6.72
N ASP A 55 11.40 0.70 7.55
CA ASP A 55 11.09 0.81 8.98
C ASP A 55 12.34 0.83 9.90
N LEU A 56 13.57 0.87 9.33
CA LEU A 56 14.80 0.91 10.13
C LEU A 56 15.31 2.31 10.50
N GLY A 57 14.55 3.38 10.24
CA GLY A 57 14.85 4.70 10.79
C GLY A 57 16.23 5.28 10.44
N ILE A 58 16.86 4.80 9.37
CA ILE A 58 18.12 5.32 8.85
C ILE A 58 17.80 6.55 7.99
N PHE A 59 18.06 7.74 8.53
CA PHE A 59 17.93 9.01 7.83
C PHE A 59 18.82 9.03 6.58
N GLN A 60 18.21 8.85 5.39
CA GLN A 60 18.83 9.27 4.13
C GLN A 60 18.82 10.80 4.08
N TYR A 61 20.01 11.39 4.02
CA TYR A 61 20.18 12.78 3.62
C TYR A 61 19.93 12.87 2.12
N GLU A 62 18.71 13.27 1.72
CA GLU A 62 18.44 13.82 0.40
C GLU A 62 19.03 15.24 0.35
N ASP A 63 20.12 15.40 -0.39
CA ASP A 63 20.57 16.70 -0.86
C ASP A 63 21.43 16.53 -2.10
N VAL A 64 20.80 16.37 -3.28
CA VAL A 64 21.32 16.99 -4.51
C VAL A 64 20.15 17.27 -5.45
N ALA A 65 19.87 18.56 -5.63
CA ALA A 65 19.08 19.08 -6.72
C ALA A 65 19.73 18.72 -8.06
N ASP A 66 18.95 18.17 -8.99
CA ASP A 66 19.30 18.14 -10.41
C ASP A 66 18.15 18.73 -11.22
N ASP A 67 18.37 20.00 -11.56
CA ASP A 67 17.58 20.82 -12.47
C ASP A 67 17.87 20.33 -13.89
N SER A 68 16.98 19.50 -14.45
CA SER A 68 16.99 19.19 -15.88
C SER A 68 15.64 19.52 -16.51
N ASP A 69 15.53 20.79 -16.92
CA ASP A 69 14.62 21.27 -17.96
C ASP A 69 14.79 20.40 -19.22
N LEU A 70 13.75 19.62 -19.55
CA LEU A 70 13.55 19.07 -20.88
C LEU A 70 12.24 19.63 -21.43
N GLU A 71 12.39 20.69 -22.23
CA GLU A 71 11.38 21.16 -23.17
C GLU A 71 10.98 20.00 -24.11
N TYR A 72 9.72 19.59 -24.03
CA TYR A 72 9.03 18.92 -25.13
C TYR A 72 7.73 19.68 -25.40
N ASP A 73 7.78 20.52 -26.42
CA ASP A 73 6.59 21.02 -27.12
C ASP A 73 5.94 19.83 -27.85
N ASP A 74 4.76 19.44 -27.41
CA ASP A 74 3.78 18.76 -28.26
C ASP A 74 2.40 19.38 -27.99
N ASP A 75 2.10 20.40 -28.79
CA ASP A 75 0.74 20.86 -29.04
C ASP A 75 -0.12 19.69 -29.52
N ILE A 76 -1.30 19.48 -28.92
CA ILE A 76 -2.58 19.34 -29.64
C ILE A 76 -3.77 19.24 -28.64
N ALA A 77 -4.64 20.25 -28.77
CA ALA A 77 -6.09 20.25 -28.58
C ALA A 77 -6.72 19.99 -27.19
N GLY A 78 -7.24 21.06 -26.57
CA GLY A 78 -8.32 20.91 -25.59
C GLY A 78 -8.69 22.15 -24.78
N GLN A 79 -9.41 23.08 -25.41
CA GLN A 79 -10.10 24.24 -24.80
C GLN A 79 -10.39 24.18 -23.29
N LYS A 80 -9.90 25.15 -22.50
CA LYS A 80 -10.69 25.85 -21.46
C LYS A 80 -10.22 27.31 -21.27
N ARG A 81 -10.99 28.25 -21.81
CA ARG A 81 -10.95 29.67 -21.42
C ARG A 81 -11.52 29.82 -20.01
N LYS A 82 -10.82 30.44 -19.05
CA LYS A 82 -11.43 31.32 -18.01
C LYS A 82 -10.45 32.35 -17.44
N ARG A 83 -10.79 33.63 -17.73
CA ARG A 83 -10.74 34.85 -16.90
C ARG A 83 -9.39 35.41 -16.44
N SER A 84 -9.06 36.54 -17.08
CA SER A 84 -8.20 37.60 -16.57
C SER A 84 -8.68 38.14 -15.22
N ARG A 85 -7.77 38.30 -14.26
CA ARG A 85 -7.88 39.29 -13.20
C ARG A 85 -6.66 40.22 -13.28
N LEU A 86 -6.97 41.51 -13.40
CA LEU A 86 -6.08 42.63 -13.17
C LEU A 86 -5.79 42.79 -11.67
N ASP A 87 -4.69 43.48 -11.42
CA ASP A 87 -4.29 44.22 -10.22
C ASP A 87 -3.73 43.48 -9.00
N GLY A 88 -2.41 43.66 -8.85
CA GLY A 88 -1.93 44.64 -7.87
C GLY A 88 -1.52 44.09 -6.51
N SER A 89 -0.27 43.63 -6.39
CA SER A 89 0.43 43.79 -5.11
C SER A 89 1.94 43.99 -5.29
N SER A 90 2.39 44.98 -4.56
CA SER A 90 3.69 45.63 -4.57
C SER A 90 4.83 44.67 -4.26
N LYS A 91 5.77 44.51 -5.18
CA LYS A 91 7.09 43.92 -4.90
C LYS A 91 8.14 45.01 -4.97
N THR A 92 8.96 44.98 -3.94
CA THR A 92 9.95 45.93 -3.47
C THR A 92 11.08 46.20 -4.46
N THR A 93 11.44 47.47 -4.61
CA THR A 93 12.43 48.06 -5.51
C THR A 93 13.89 47.75 -5.19
N THR A 94 14.18 46.73 -4.38
CA THR A 94 15.53 46.44 -3.87
C THR A 94 16.25 45.29 -4.59
N SER A 95 15.55 44.43 -5.34
CA SER A 95 16.16 43.32 -6.11
C SER A 95 16.61 43.71 -7.52
N LEU A 96 16.11 44.84 -8.05
CA LEU A 96 16.46 45.35 -9.38
C LEU A 96 17.76 46.16 -9.41
N GLN A 97 18.26 46.63 -8.26
CA GLN A 97 19.54 47.36 -8.19
C GLN A 97 20.77 46.45 -8.18
N ARG A 98 20.63 45.15 -7.84
CA ARG A 98 21.76 44.20 -7.85
C ARG A 98 22.03 43.59 -9.21
N SER A 99 21.03 43.48 -10.09
CA SER A 99 21.20 42.96 -11.44
C SER A 99 21.77 43.97 -12.43
N ILE A 100 21.75 45.27 -12.11
CA ILE A 100 22.27 46.34 -12.98
C ILE A 100 23.79 46.56 -12.80
N ILE A 101 24.36 46.19 -11.65
CA ILE A 101 25.81 46.32 -11.40
C ILE A 101 26.61 45.14 -12.01
N GLY A 102 25.97 43.99 -12.25
CA GLY A 102 26.63 42.80 -12.83
C GLY A 102 26.65 42.74 -14.37
N ALA A 103 25.93 43.63 -15.08
CA ALA A 103 25.74 43.55 -16.53
C ALA A 103 26.56 44.58 -17.34
N GLN A 104 27.57 45.20 -16.73
CA GLN A 104 28.44 46.20 -17.37
C GLN A 104 29.92 45.77 -17.50
N ILE A 105 30.23 44.46 -17.41
CA ILE A 105 31.62 43.95 -17.51
C ILE A 105 31.77 42.93 -18.66
N ASP A 106 30.94 43.03 -19.69
CA ASP A 106 31.17 42.30 -20.95
C ASP A 106 31.31 43.29 -22.09
N ASN A 107 32.50 43.87 -22.22
CA ASN A 107 33.07 44.29 -23.50
C ASN A 107 34.53 44.75 -23.35
N VAL A 108 35.38 44.10 -24.15
CA VAL A 108 36.75 44.44 -24.54
C VAL A 108 37.90 43.85 -23.68
N GLU A 109 38.60 42.93 -24.35
CA GLU A 109 40.00 42.54 -24.19
C GLU A 109 40.89 43.59 -23.50
N ALA A 110 41.27 43.31 -22.25
CA ALA A 110 42.50 43.81 -21.66
C ALA A 110 42.95 42.85 -20.55
N PHE A 111 43.85 41.94 -20.91
CA PHE A 111 44.63 41.14 -19.96
C PHE A 111 45.69 42.07 -19.35
N ILE A 112 45.31 42.83 -18.31
CA ILE A 112 46.23 43.61 -17.49
C ILE A 112 46.50 42.80 -16.22
N LEU A 113 47.69 42.21 -16.17
CA LEU A 113 48.31 41.71 -14.95
C LEU A 113 48.75 42.93 -14.12
N ASP A 114 47.85 43.42 -13.26
CA ASP A 114 48.26 44.27 -12.14
C ASP A 114 48.63 43.35 -10.96
N GLU A 115 49.91 42.97 -10.95
CA GLU A 115 50.66 42.64 -9.73
C GLU A 115 50.73 43.91 -8.89
N ASP A 116 49.81 44.06 -7.94
CA ASP A 116 49.89 44.85 -6.70
C ASP A 116 48.47 45.22 -6.27
N ASN A 117 47.79 44.34 -5.55
CA ASN A 117 46.60 44.74 -4.81
C ASN A 117 46.55 44.02 -3.46
N ASP A 118 46.87 44.81 -2.44
CA ASP A 118 46.79 44.49 -1.03
C ASP A 118 45.49 43.74 -0.72
N PHE A 119 45.62 42.52 -0.21
CA PHE A 119 44.54 41.79 0.44
C PHE A 119 44.04 42.63 1.63
N SER A 120 43.06 43.49 1.38
CA SER A 120 42.34 44.21 2.41
C SER A 120 41.65 43.17 3.30
N TYR A 121 42.22 42.94 4.48
CA TYR A 121 41.59 42.21 5.58
C TYR A 121 40.28 42.90 5.93
N GLN A 122 39.18 42.52 5.27
CA GLN A 122 37.85 42.85 5.76
C GLN A 122 37.63 42.06 7.05
N GLN A 123 37.80 42.75 8.18
CA GLN A 123 37.39 42.27 9.48
C GLN A 123 35.90 41.89 9.41
N PRO A 124 35.50 40.66 9.76
CA PRO A 124 34.10 40.29 9.81
C PRO A 124 33.41 41.18 10.85
N SER A 125 32.42 41.97 10.42
CA SER A 125 31.61 42.83 11.32
C SER A 125 30.71 42.05 12.30
N ARG A 126 30.83 40.72 12.31
CA ARG A 126 30.20 39.84 13.28
C ARG A 126 31.06 39.75 14.52
N VAL A 127 30.70 40.56 15.53
CA VAL A 127 31.13 40.37 16.92
C VAL A 127 30.95 38.88 17.29
N PRO A 128 32.03 38.14 17.59
CA PRO A 128 31.90 36.77 18.06
C PRO A 128 31.08 36.73 19.36
N GLY A 129 29.95 36.01 19.35
CA GLY A 129 29.14 35.77 20.56
C GLY A 129 27.75 36.43 20.63
N THR A 130 27.19 36.93 19.52
CA THR A 130 25.83 37.52 19.48
C THR A 130 24.82 36.73 18.63
N PHE A 131 24.96 35.41 18.51
CA PHE A 131 23.84 34.57 18.09
C PHE A 131 22.88 34.36 19.29
N GLY A 132 21.63 34.84 19.19
CA GLY A 132 20.54 34.51 20.13
C GLY A 132 20.18 35.53 21.22
N ARG A 133 20.56 36.82 21.09
CA ARG A 133 20.36 37.84 22.14
C ARG A 133 19.12 38.74 21.99
N HIS A 134 18.09 38.38 21.22
CA HIS A 134 17.03 39.37 20.95
C HIS A 134 15.99 39.54 22.07
N ASN A 135 15.85 38.61 23.02
CA ASN A 135 14.83 38.69 24.09
C ASN A 135 15.35 38.36 25.51
N ARG A 136 16.61 38.68 25.86
CA ARG A 136 17.18 38.32 27.18
C ARG A 136 17.51 39.53 28.05
N ARG A 137 17.28 39.38 29.36
CA ARG A 137 17.68 40.37 30.37
C ARG A 137 19.20 40.43 30.45
N LYS A 138 19.74 41.66 30.52
CA LYS A 138 21.18 41.93 30.54
C LYS A 138 21.78 41.36 31.84
N GLY A 139 22.51 40.24 31.72
CA GLY A 139 23.15 39.54 32.85
C GLY A 139 22.84 38.04 32.94
N GLU A 140 21.84 37.54 32.21
CA GLU A 140 21.52 36.11 32.19
C GLU A 140 22.45 35.35 31.22
N SER A 141 23.35 34.52 31.77
CA SER A 141 24.09 33.53 31.01
C SER A 141 23.12 32.48 30.44
N LEU A 142 23.40 31.96 29.23
CA LEU A 142 22.68 30.83 28.64
C LEU A 142 22.53 29.68 29.67
N PRO A 143 21.33 29.41 30.23
CA PRO A 143 21.18 28.47 31.34
C PRO A 143 21.57 27.02 30.99
N ALA A 144 21.39 26.63 29.71
CA ALA A 144 21.60 25.27 29.24
C ALA A 144 23.05 24.91 28.87
N TYR A 145 23.96 25.89 28.76
CA TYR A 145 25.33 25.66 28.30
C TYR A 145 26.38 25.63 29.43
N HIS A 146 25.98 25.85 30.68
CA HIS A 146 26.93 25.94 31.80
C HIS A 146 27.12 24.60 32.56
N LYS A 147 26.21 23.63 32.42
CA LYS A 147 26.38 22.32 33.06
C LYS A 147 27.32 21.46 32.23
N ARG A 148 28.48 21.12 32.79
CA ARG A 148 29.44 20.18 32.21
C ARG A 148 28.77 18.81 32.05
N VAL A 149 29.14 18.10 30.99
CA VAL A 149 28.69 16.73 30.78
C VAL A 149 29.64 15.82 31.56
N SER A 150 29.10 15.06 32.49
CA SER A 150 29.80 14.06 33.29
C SER A 150 29.32 12.66 32.93
N HIS A 151 30.07 11.64 33.37
CA HIS A 151 29.65 10.25 33.28
C HIS A 151 28.51 9.93 34.26
N GLU A 152 28.47 10.60 35.41
CA GLU A 152 27.34 10.61 36.34
C GLU A 152 26.20 11.44 35.73
N LEU A 153 25.04 10.80 35.54
CA LEU A 153 23.86 11.42 34.95
C LEU A 153 23.19 12.35 35.96
N ASP A 154 23.10 13.64 35.62
CA ASP A 154 22.19 14.56 36.30
C ASP A 154 20.73 14.13 36.08
N SER A 155 19.82 14.56 36.96
CA SER A 155 18.38 14.28 36.80
C SER A 155 17.81 14.72 35.44
N ASP A 156 18.37 15.77 34.82
CA ASP A 156 17.97 16.21 33.48
C ASP A 156 18.55 15.29 32.38
N ASP A 157 19.79 14.85 32.54
CA ASP A 157 20.51 13.99 31.60
C ASP A 157 19.92 12.57 31.61
N GLU A 158 19.53 12.06 32.79
CA GLU A 158 18.81 10.80 32.95
C GLU A 158 17.47 10.82 32.19
N LEU A 159 16.68 11.88 32.34
CA LEU A 159 15.42 12.03 31.63
C LEU A 159 15.63 12.12 30.11
N MET A 160 16.65 12.84 29.65
CA MET A 160 17.00 12.92 28.23
C MET A 160 17.38 11.56 27.65
N MET A 161 18.19 10.76 28.36
CA MET A 161 18.59 9.41 27.94
C MET A 161 17.40 8.46 27.89
N GLN A 162 16.59 8.39 28.95
CA GLN A 162 15.41 7.53 29.01
C GLN A 162 14.38 7.86 27.91
N MET A 163 14.19 9.14 27.60
CA MET A 163 13.30 9.53 26.51
C MET A 163 13.87 9.17 25.15
N ARG A 164 15.19 9.27 24.97
CA ARG A 164 15.82 8.90 23.71
C ARG A 164 15.73 7.40 23.45
N GLU A 165 15.94 6.59 24.48
CA GLU A 165 15.79 5.12 24.41
C GLU A 165 14.35 4.70 24.07
N LYS A 166 13.35 5.48 24.53
CA LYS A 166 11.94 5.29 24.19
C LYS A 166 11.56 5.82 22.79
N GLY A 167 12.50 6.35 22.02
CA GLY A 167 12.26 6.84 20.66
C GLY A 167 11.61 8.22 20.56
N PHE A 168 11.60 9.03 21.63
CA PHE A 168 11.09 10.39 21.55
C PHE A 168 12.00 11.29 20.71
N SER A 169 11.39 12.17 19.91
CA SER A 169 12.12 13.16 19.11
C SER A 169 12.76 14.25 19.99
N ASP A 170 13.85 14.84 19.51
CA ASP A 170 14.55 15.95 20.20
C ASP A 170 13.61 17.10 20.60
N ARG A 171 12.57 17.36 19.80
CA ARG A 171 11.53 18.38 20.10
C ARG A 171 10.71 18.01 21.32
N GLN A 172 10.22 16.77 21.35
CA GLN A 172 9.37 16.28 22.44
C GLN A 172 10.16 16.22 23.75
N ILE A 173 11.46 15.88 23.68
CA ILE A 173 12.36 15.89 24.83
C ILE A 173 12.51 17.32 25.38
N ALA A 174 12.82 18.28 24.52
CA ALA A 174 12.94 19.69 24.93
C ALA A 174 11.63 20.24 25.51
N ASP A 175 10.48 19.93 24.89
CA ASP A 175 9.16 20.35 25.36
C ASP A 175 8.82 19.72 26.72
N LYS A 176 9.17 18.45 26.95
CA LYS A 176 8.93 17.78 28.23
C LYS A 176 9.80 18.37 29.34
N LEU A 177 11.09 18.62 29.07
CA LEU A 177 11.98 19.29 30.02
C LEU A 177 11.46 20.69 30.40
N ALA A 178 10.93 21.43 29.42
CA ALA A 178 10.33 22.73 29.67
C ALA A 178 9.03 22.64 30.50
N LYS A 179 8.19 21.63 30.25
CA LYS A 179 6.93 21.37 30.98
C LYS A 179 7.20 20.96 32.44
N ASP A 180 8.21 20.13 32.66
CA ASP A 180 8.60 19.65 34.00
C ASP A 180 9.33 20.75 34.83
N GLY A 181 9.46 21.97 34.29
CA GLY A 181 10.13 23.09 34.97
C GLY A 181 11.65 22.94 35.07
N ARG A 182 12.24 22.00 34.30
CA ARG A 182 13.68 21.74 34.26
C ARG A 182 14.41 22.75 33.38
N VAL A 183 15.72 22.57 33.22
CA VAL A 183 16.55 23.41 32.35
C VAL A 183 15.99 23.40 30.92
N ARG A 184 15.74 24.59 30.38
CA ARG A 184 15.23 24.76 29.02
C ARG A 184 16.35 24.57 28.01
N TYR A 185 16.45 23.36 27.48
CA TYR A 185 17.33 23.05 26.35
C TYR A 185 16.70 23.46 25.02
N ASP A 186 17.56 23.81 24.06
CA ASP A 186 17.13 24.00 22.67
C ASP A 186 17.00 22.64 21.99
N GLN A 187 15.99 22.44 21.15
CA GLN A 187 15.74 21.20 20.41
C GLN A 187 17.01 20.73 19.69
N LYS A 188 17.72 21.63 19.01
CA LYS A 188 18.95 21.31 18.26
C LYS A 188 20.11 20.86 19.14
N SER A 189 20.06 21.17 20.43
CA SER A 189 21.14 20.87 21.38
C SER A 189 20.98 19.54 22.11
N ILE A 190 19.78 18.94 22.07
CA ILE A 190 19.45 17.70 22.79
C ILE A 190 20.31 16.53 22.27
N SER A 191 20.29 16.25 20.97
CA SER A 191 21.08 15.16 20.36
C SER A 191 22.58 15.32 20.62
N THR A 192 23.13 16.54 20.46
CA THR A 192 24.55 16.80 20.75
C THR A 192 24.89 16.64 22.24
N ARG A 193 23.96 16.94 23.15
CA ARG A 193 24.18 16.72 24.59
C ARG A 193 24.14 15.23 24.94
N ILE A 194 23.15 14.49 24.44
CA ILE A 194 23.05 13.02 24.58
C ILE A 194 24.31 12.33 24.06
N MET A 195 24.80 12.72 22.87
CA MET A 195 26.02 12.15 22.30
C MET A 195 27.22 12.36 23.22
N ARG A 196 27.39 13.58 23.77
CA ARG A 196 28.47 13.88 24.72
C ARG A 196 28.36 13.09 26.02
N ILE A 197 27.13 12.84 26.50
CA ILE A 197 26.89 12.02 27.69
C ILE A 197 27.34 10.58 27.42
N ARG A 198 26.95 10.01 26.28
CA ARG A 198 27.38 8.66 25.87
C ARG A 198 28.88 8.54 25.75
N LEU A 199 29.55 9.54 25.18
CA LEU A 199 31.01 9.58 25.12
C LEU A 199 31.63 9.62 26.52
N ALA A 200 31.13 10.49 27.42
CA ALA A 200 31.63 10.54 28.79
C ALA A 200 31.41 9.23 29.57
N GLN A 201 30.30 8.53 29.32
CA GLN A 201 30.04 7.20 29.88
C GLN A 201 30.98 6.15 29.30
N ALA A 202 31.22 6.16 27.99
CA ALA A 202 32.17 5.26 27.33
C ALA A 202 33.60 5.49 27.84
N ASP A 203 34.05 6.74 27.91
CA ASP A 203 35.37 7.11 28.45
C ASP A 203 35.55 6.62 29.89
N ASN A 204 34.49 6.69 30.71
CA ASN A 204 34.52 6.16 32.06
C ASN A 204 34.59 4.63 32.09
N VAL A 205 33.86 3.94 31.21
CA VAL A 205 33.97 2.48 31.06
C VAL A 205 35.38 2.08 30.63
N ASP A 206 35.97 2.80 29.68
CA ASP A 206 37.36 2.59 29.23
C ASP A 206 38.35 2.80 30.37
N PHE A 207 38.14 3.85 31.20
CA PHE A 207 38.93 4.08 32.41
C PHE A 207 38.78 2.92 33.40
N LEU A 208 37.57 2.45 33.67
CA LEU A 208 37.31 1.33 34.59
C LEU A 208 37.94 0.02 34.09
N LEU A 209 37.89 -0.25 32.78
CA LEU A 209 38.55 -1.40 32.16
C LEU A 209 40.07 -1.30 32.27
N LYS A 210 40.63 -0.10 32.04
CA LYS A 210 42.08 0.13 32.11
C LYS A 210 42.66 0.01 33.52
N GLU A 211 41.93 0.49 34.52
CA GLU A 211 42.31 0.37 35.93
C GLU A 211 41.98 -1.01 36.52
N GLY A 212 41.29 -1.87 35.77
CA GLY A 212 40.90 -3.22 36.20
C GLY A 212 39.75 -3.25 37.21
N TYR A 213 38.98 -2.17 37.32
CA TYR A 213 37.74 -2.14 38.12
C TYR A 213 36.56 -2.81 37.40
N LYS A 214 36.64 -2.88 36.07
CA LYS A 214 35.73 -3.61 35.20
C LYS A 214 36.54 -4.58 34.35
N GLU A 215 35.99 -5.76 34.10
CA GLU A 215 36.57 -6.75 33.19
C GLU A 215 35.59 -6.99 32.03
N TRP A 216 36.10 -7.59 30.95
CA TRP A 216 35.26 -8.05 29.83
C TRP A 216 34.60 -9.37 30.22
N ASP A 217 33.28 -9.42 30.08
CA ASP A 217 32.54 -10.66 30.29
C ASP A 217 32.47 -11.48 29.00
N TYR A 218 32.30 -12.80 29.12
CA TYR A 218 32.15 -13.68 27.96
C TYR A 218 30.99 -13.27 27.04
N ALA A 219 29.88 -12.77 27.62
CA ALA A 219 28.75 -12.27 26.83
C ALA A 219 29.10 -10.99 26.05
N ASP A 220 29.99 -10.15 26.58
CA ASP A 220 30.48 -8.96 25.89
C ASP A 220 31.39 -9.35 24.71
N ASP A 221 32.20 -10.41 24.86
CA ASP A 221 33.02 -10.96 23.78
C ASP A 221 32.16 -11.53 22.64
N GLU A 222 31.09 -12.27 22.96
CA GLU A 222 30.15 -12.75 21.94
C GLU A 222 29.49 -11.59 21.18
N LEU A 223 29.07 -10.55 21.91
CA LEU A 223 28.49 -9.36 21.31
C LEU A 223 29.51 -8.61 20.45
N LEU A 224 30.76 -8.50 20.90
CA LEU A 224 31.85 -7.85 20.16
C LEU A 224 32.11 -8.55 18.83
N ILE A 225 32.18 -9.89 18.82
CA ILE A 225 32.37 -10.67 17.59
C ILE A 225 31.21 -10.47 16.63
N GLN A 226 29.96 -10.49 17.12
CA GLN A 226 28.78 -10.24 16.29
C GLN A 226 28.78 -8.82 15.72
N ALA A 227 29.09 -7.81 16.55
CA ALA A 227 29.16 -6.41 16.14
C ALA A 227 30.25 -6.18 15.09
N HIS A 228 31.42 -6.80 15.28
CA HIS A 228 32.52 -6.74 14.30
C HIS A 228 32.10 -7.33 12.96
N ALA A 229 31.45 -8.50 12.96
CA ALA A 229 30.99 -9.14 11.74
C ALA A 229 29.97 -8.28 10.98
N LEU A 230 29.04 -7.63 11.69
CA LEU A 230 28.08 -6.70 11.08
C LEU A 230 28.78 -5.47 10.49
N ALA A 231 29.72 -4.88 11.23
CA ALA A 231 30.50 -3.74 10.75
C ALA A 231 31.31 -4.09 9.49
N ASP A 232 31.92 -5.28 9.45
CA ASP A 232 32.66 -5.76 8.27
C ASP A 232 31.76 -5.89 7.05
N ILE A 233 30.51 -6.36 7.21
CA ILE A 233 29.56 -6.47 6.10
C ILE A 233 29.26 -5.09 5.52
N GLU A 234 28.97 -4.10 6.36
CA GLU A 234 28.69 -2.73 5.93
C GLU A 234 29.90 -2.08 5.25
N ILE A 235 31.09 -2.23 5.85
CA ILE A 235 32.34 -1.70 5.30
C ILE A 235 32.67 -2.36 3.97
N ASN A 236 32.51 -3.68 3.85
CA ASN A 236 32.76 -4.40 2.61
C ASN A 236 31.82 -3.96 1.49
N TYR A 237 30.54 -3.73 1.81
CA TYR A 237 29.59 -3.16 0.84
C TYR A 237 30.04 -1.78 0.37
N GLU A 238 30.48 -0.91 1.27
CA GLU A 238 30.97 0.42 0.92
C GLU A 238 32.27 0.37 0.11
N ILE A 239 33.19 -0.53 0.45
CA ILE A 239 34.41 -0.79 -0.31
C ILE A 239 34.06 -1.25 -1.72
N GLU A 240 33.11 -2.17 -1.89
CA GLU A 240 32.66 -2.62 -3.21
C GLU A 240 31.98 -1.49 -4.00
N ARG A 241 31.18 -0.66 -3.33
CA ARG A 241 30.60 0.55 -3.94
C ARG A 241 31.69 1.49 -4.45
N ILE A 242 32.71 1.76 -3.64
CA ILE A 242 33.86 2.60 -4.02
C ILE A 242 34.68 1.93 -5.13
N ARG A 243 34.88 0.61 -5.10
CA ARG A 243 35.56 -0.15 -6.17
C ARG A 243 34.79 -0.06 -7.49
N ALA A 244 33.47 -0.18 -7.47
CA ALA A 244 32.63 0.00 -8.64
C ALA A 244 32.68 1.46 -9.16
N TRP A 245 32.70 2.43 -8.24
CA TRP A 245 32.80 3.85 -8.58
C TRP A 245 34.18 4.26 -9.11
N ARG A 246 35.25 3.60 -8.65
CA ARG A 246 36.65 3.84 -9.08
C ARG A 246 36.75 3.88 -10.60
N PHE A 247 36.15 2.91 -11.30
CA PHE A 247 36.27 2.84 -12.76
C PHE A 247 35.44 3.88 -13.50
N ARG A 248 34.39 4.44 -12.87
CA ARG A 248 33.75 5.66 -13.38
C ARG A 248 34.75 6.81 -13.38
N LYS A 249 35.48 7.00 -12.28
CA LYS A 249 36.55 8.01 -12.21
C LYS A 249 37.71 7.73 -13.14
N VAL A 250 38.12 6.48 -13.30
CA VAL A 250 39.14 6.10 -14.29
C VAL A 250 38.70 6.49 -15.70
N SER A 251 37.47 6.17 -16.12
CA SER A 251 36.98 6.56 -17.45
C SER A 251 36.91 8.07 -17.63
N GLU A 252 36.58 8.82 -16.58
CA GLU A 252 36.57 10.29 -16.60
C GLU A 252 37.99 10.85 -16.76
N TYR A 253 38.95 10.34 -15.98
CA TYR A 253 40.36 10.74 -16.09
C TYR A 253 40.97 10.34 -17.43
N MET A 254 40.61 9.18 -17.99
CA MET A 254 41.05 8.79 -19.33
C MET A 254 40.60 9.80 -20.39
N ARG A 255 39.37 10.32 -20.31
CA ARG A 255 38.85 11.37 -21.20
C ARG A 255 39.54 12.72 -21.00
N ARG A 256 39.89 13.05 -19.76
CA ARG A 256 40.64 14.27 -19.44
C ARG A 256 42.07 14.22 -20.00
N LEU A 257 42.71 13.05 -19.97
CA LEU A 257 44.05 12.85 -20.53
C LEU A 257 44.01 12.81 -22.06
N ASN A 258 43.08 12.04 -22.64
CA ASN A 258 42.90 11.89 -24.08
C ASN A 258 41.42 12.06 -24.44
N LYS A 259 41.08 13.13 -25.16
CA LYS A 259 39.68 13.45 -25.52
C LYS A 259 39.04 12.37 -26.40
N ASP A 260 39.84 11.69 -27.22
CA ASP A 260 39.39 10.63 -28.13
C ASP A 260 39.18 9.27 -27.40
N ALA A 261 39.66 9.15 -26.15
CA ALA A 261 39.54 7.93 -25.35
C ALA A 261 38.16 7.84 -24.67
N LEU A 262 37.11 7.67 -25.48
CA LEU A 262 35.71 7.56 -25.04
C LEU A 262 35.35 6.16 -24.49
N PHE A 263 36.22 5.58 -23.68
CA PHE A 263 35.97 4.28 -23.05
C PHE A 263 34.91 4.41 -21.95
N SER A 264 34.12 3.34 -21.77
CA SER A 264 33.17 3.22 -20.65
C SER A 264 33.90 2.74 -19.39
N ALA A 265 33.31 2.99 -18.21
CA ALA A 265 33.84 2.48 -16.94
C ALA A 265 34.06 0.97 -16.96
N LEU A 266 33.15 0.21 -17.58
CA LEU A 266 33.26 -1.24 -17.71
C LEU A 266 34.44 -1.65 -18.60
N ALA A 267 34.63 -0.99 -19.75
CA ALA A 267 35.75 -1.27 -20.63
C ALA A 267 37.10 -0.97 -19.95
N CYS A 268 37.20 0.12 -19.20
CA CYS A 268 38.37 0.45 -18.39
C CYS A 268 38.63 -0.62 -17.31
N ARG A 269 37.58 -1.13 -16.65
CA ARG A 269 37.68 -2.17 -15.63
C ARG A 269 38.19 -3.49 -16.21
N GLU A 270 37.54 -3.98 -17.26
CA GLU A 270 37.90 -5.24 -17.90
C GLU A 270 39.34 -5.20 -18.42
N ARG A 271 39.72 -4.10 -19.09
CA ARG A 271 41.08 -3.95 -19.59
C ARG A 271 42.11 -3.89 -18.45
N TYR A 272 41.82 -3.15 -17.38
CA TYR A 272 42.71 -3.06 -16.22
C TYR A 272 42.88 -4.42 -15.54
N ASN A 273 41.78 -5.14 -15.29
CA ASN A 273 41.83 -6.47 -14.68
C ASN A 273 42.64 -7.44 -15.55
N ALA A 274 42.40 -7.45 -16.86
CA ALA A 274 43.17 -8.28 -17.78
C ALA A 274 44.67 -7.92 -17.76
N ILE A 275 45.03 -6.64 -17.59
CA ILE A 275 46.43 -6.22 -17.46
C ILE A 275 47.04 -6.76 -16.16
N ILE A 276 46.33 -6.63 -15.04
CA ILE A 276 46.80 -7.11 -13.72
C ILE A 276 46.93 -8.64 -13.68
N GLU A 277 45.99 -9.34 -14.32
CA GLU A 277 45.99 -10.80 -14.42
C GLU A 277 47.00 -11.32 -15.46
N GLY A 278 47.58 -10.45 -16.29
CA GLY A 278 48.46 -10.84 -17.39
C GLY A 278 47.75 -11.49 -18.59
N THR A 279 46.42 -11.49 -18.60
CA THR A 279 45.55 -12.02 -19.67
C THR A 279 45.16 -10.96 -20.71
N ALA A 280 45.70 -9.74 -20.58
CA ALA A 280 45.39 -8.64 -21.47
C ALA A 280 45.76 -8.96 -22.92
N ARG A 281 44.76 -8.81 -23.79
CA ARG A 281 44.96 -8.94 -25.24
C ARG A 281 45.94 -7.86 -25.72
N ILE A 282 47.04 -8.30 -26.33
CA ILE A 282 48.05 -7.43 -26.94
C ILE A 282 47.37 -6.60 -28.03
N PRO A 283 47.57 -5.26 -28.06
CA PRO A 283 47.07 -4.42 -29.14
C PRO A 283 47.57 -4.90 -30.52
N THR A 284 46.71 -4.83 -31.53
CA THR A 284 46.96 -5.30 -32.91
C THR A 284 48.22 -4.72 -33.56
N GLU A 285 48.65 -3.52 -33.16
CA GLU A 285 49.81 -2.81 -33.70
C GLU A 285 51.15 -3.32 -33.15
N VAL A 286 51.11 -4.02 -32.02
CA VAL A 286 52.29 -4.55 -31.30
C VAL A 286 52.35 -6.08 -31.38
N ASP A 287 51.35 -6.71 -32.00
CA ASP A 287 51.26 -8.15 -32.19
C ASP A 287 52.24 -8.61 -33.28
N ASP A 288 52.77 -9.84 -33.15
CA ASP A 288 53.81 -10.37 -34.05
C ASP A 288 53.27 -10.57 -35.49
N ASP A 289 51.97 -10.87 -35.63
CA ASP A 289 51.28 -11.05 -36.91
C ASP A 289 49.97 -10.19 -37.00
N PRO A 290 50.04 -8.93 -37.45
CA PRO A 290 48.90 -8.01 -37.40
C PRO A 290 47.76 -8.33 -38.39
N ASP A 291 48.05 -9.01 -39.50
CA ASP A 291 47.06 -9.37 -40.52
C ASP A 291 46.18 -10.55 -40.08
N ALA A 292 46.79 -11.59 -39.50
CA ALA A 292 46.04 -12.72 -38.91
C ALA A 292 45.11 -12.23 -37.80
N ARG A 293 45.58 -11.26 -37.00
CA ARG A 293 44.82 -10.66 -35.92
C ARG A 293 43.61 -9.86 -36.39
N ARG A 294 43.75 -9.13 -37.51
CA ARG A 294 42.62 -8.42 -38.14
C ARG A 294 41.55 -9.40 -38.60
N ALA A 295 41.94 -10.52 -39.23
CA ALA A 295 41.01 -11.57 -39.64
C ALA A 295 40.27 -12.22 -38.44
N GLU A 296 40.95 -12.48 -37.32
CA GLU A 296 40.30 -12.95 -36.08
C GLU A 296 39.28 -11.95 -35.53
N MET A 297 39.61 -10.65 -35.55
CA MET A 297 38.71 -9.59 -35.08
C MET A 297 37.48 -9.46 -35.98
N GLU A 298 37.62 -9.61 -37.30
CA GLU A 298 36.49 -9.65 -38.23
C GLU A 298 35.60 -10.87 -38.00
N ASN A 299 36.18 -12.05 -37.81
CA ASN A 299 35.44 -13.26 -37.47
C ASN A 299 34.69 -13.11 -36.13
N PHE A 300 35.30 -12.49 -35.12
CA PHE A 300 34.64 -12.21 -33.84
C PHE A 300 33.46 -11.23 -34.00
N ARG A 301 33.60 -10.21 -34.85
CA ARG A 301 32.50 -9.28 -35.17
C ARG A 301 31.35 -10.01 -35.85
N MET A 302 31.64 -10.85 -36.84
CA MET A 302 30.64 -11.63 -37.57
C MET A 302 29.90 -12.62 -36.66
N THR A 303 30.61 -13.32 -35.77
CA THR A 303 29.96 -14.26 -34.83
C THR A 303 29.10 -13.51 -33.82
N ARG A 304 29.56 -12.36 -33.28
CA ARG A 304 28.78 -11.56 -32.34
C ARG A 304 27.56 -10.90 -32.97
N GLU A 305 27.66 -10.49 -34.23
CA GLU A 305 26.52 -9.99 -35.00
C GLU A 305 25.50 -11.10 -35.25
N LYS A 306 25.96 -12.31 -35.59
CA LYS A 306 25.10 -13.49 -35.69
C LYS A 306 24.38 -13.78 -34.37
N THR A 307 25.07 -13.79 -33.23
CA THR A 307 24.41 -14.01 -31.93
C THR A 307 23.42 -12.90 -31.59
N ARG A 308 23.73 -11.63 -31.89
CA ARG A 308 22.81 -10.51 -31.67
C ARG A 308 21.55 -10.64 -32.54
N ASN A 309 21.71 -11.06 -33.79
CA ASN A 309 20.57 -11.30 -34.68
C ASN A 309 19.72 -12.47 -34.20
N GLU A 310 20.32 -13.54 -33.68
CA GLU A 310 19.62 -14.65 -33.05
C GLU A 310 18.86 -14.23 -31.77
N GLU A 311 19.48 -13.44 -30.89
CA GLU A 311 18.84 -12.89 -29.69
C GLU A 311 17.67 -11.97 -30.04
N LYS A 312 17.87 -11.07 -31.02
CA LYS A 312 16.81 -10.18 -31.51
C LYS A 312 15.68 -10.96 -32.14
N ALA A 313 15.97 -11.98 -32.96
CA ALA A 313 14.96 -12.85 -33.54
C ALA A 313 14.16 -13.61 -32.47
N LYS A 314 14.81 -14.06 -31.38
CA LYS A 314 14.13 -14.67 -30.23
C LYS A 314 13.23 -13.68 -29.50
N GLN A 315 13.71 -12.46 -29.23
CA GLN A 315 12.91 -11.42 -28.59
C GLN A 315 11.72 -11.00 -29.45
N ASP A 316 11.93 -10.81 -30.75
CA ASP A 316 10.86 -10.50 -31.71
C ASP A 316 9.85 -11.66 -31.80
N ALA A 317 10.29 -12.92 -31.72
CA ALA A 317 9.41 -14.09 -31.68
C ALA A 317 8.56 -14.16 -30.40
N LEU A 318 9.15 -13.86 -29.23
CA LEU A 318 8.44 -13.79 -27.96
C LEU A 318 7.40 -12.65 -27.96
N ALA A 319 7.81 -11.45 -28.40
CA ALA A 319 6.90 -10.31 -28.53
C ALA A 319 5.76 -10.59 -29.53
N ALA A 320 6.05 -11.28 -30.64
CA ALA A 320 5.03 -11.67 -31.60
C ALA A 320 4.06 -12.73 -31.03
N ALA A 321 4.54 -13.66 -30.21
CA ALA A 321 3.70 -14.65 -29.52
C ALA A 321 2.79 -13.96 -28.49
N GLU A 322 3.34 -13.04 -27.69
CA GLU A 322 2.58 -12.27 -26.70
C GLU A 322 1.51 -11.39 -27.38
N ALA A 323 1.84 -10.75 -28.51
CA ALA A 323 0.90 -9.96 -29.30
C ALA A 323 -0.25 -10.82 -29.87
N LYS A 324 0.05 -12.04 -30.33
CA LYS A 324 -0.98 -12.99 -30.79
C LYS A 324 -1.90 -13.41 -29.63
N ALA A 325 -1.35 -13.74 -28.46
CA ALA A 325 -2.14 -14.08 -27.28
C ALA A 325 -3.04 -12.91 -26.81
N LYS A 326 -2.51 -11.68 -26.81
CA LYS A 326 -3.29 -10.45 -26.52
C LYS A 326 -4.41 -10.21 -27.54
N ASN A 327 -4.17 -10.49 -28.82
CA ASN A 327 -5.20 -10.34 -29.85
C ASN A 327 -6.28 -11.42 -29.76
N GLU A 328 -5.89 -12.67 -29.46
CA GLU A 328 -6.85 -13.76 -29.27
C GLU A 328 -7.75 -13.53 -28.04
N THR A 329 -7.17 -13.09 -26.92
CA THR A 329 -7.96 -12.74 -25.71
C THR A 329 -8.90 -11.56 -25.97
N ARG A 330 -8.45 -10.52 -26.69
CA ARG A 330 -9.31 -9.41 -27.14
C ARG A 330 -10.45 -9.92 -28.02
N PHE A 331 -10.19 -10.83 -28.94
CA PHE A 331 -11.20 -11.41 -29.82
C PHE A 331 -12.23 -12.24 -29.04
N ARG A 332 -11.80 -13.11 -28.12
CA ARG A 332 -12.70 -13.87 -27.25
C ARG A 332 -13.57 -12.96 -26.37
N ASN A 333 -13.00 -11.88 -25.86
CA ASN A 333 -13.75 -10.89 -25.07
C ASN A 333 -14.75 -10.11 -25.93
N ALA A 334 -14.39 -9.75 -27.17
CA ALA A 334 -15.28 -9.11 -28.12
C ALA A 334 -16.48 -10.02 -28.47
N GLN A 335 -16.24 -11.31 -28.74
CA GLN A 335 -17.31 -12.28 -29.00
C GLN A 335 -18.25 -12.44 -27.79
N LYS A 336 -17.71 -12.58 -26.58
CA LYS A 336 -18.54 -12.64 -25.36
C LYS A 336 -19.37 -11.37 -25.17
N ALA A 337 -18.81 -10.20 -25.47
CA ALA A 337 -19.52 -8.93 -25.38
C ALA A 337 -20.65 -8.84 -26.42
N GLU A 338 -20.41 -9.30 -27.65
CA GLU A 338 -21.41 -9.37 -28.72
C GLU A 338 -22.56 -10.30 -28.36
N ASP A 339 -22.26 -11.49 -27.83
CA ASP A 339 -23.28 -12.44 -27.37
C ASP A 339 -24.15 -11.86 -26.24
N ILE A 340 -23.53 -11.11 -25.31
CA ILE A 340 -24.25 -10.44 -24.23
C ILE A 340 -25.14 -9.32 -24.79
N ALA A 341 -24.65 -8.54 -25.76
CA ALA A 341 -25.41 -7.50 -26.42
C ALA A 341 -26.62 -8.07 -27.18
N ASN A 342 -26.42 -9.15 -27.95
CA ASN A 342 -27.48 -9.86 -28.67
C ASN A 342 -28.53 -10.44 -27.72
N LYS A 343 -28.11 -11.03 -26.59
CA LYS A 343 -29.04 -11.50 -25.54
C LYS A 343 -29.86 -10.36 -24.93
N ARG A 344 -29.26 -9.18 -24.74
CA ARG A 344 -29.99 -8.00 -24.23
C ARG A 344 -30.98 -7.46 -25.25
N ALA A 345 -30.56 -7.33 -26.51
CA ALA A 345 -31.42 -6.90 -27.62
C ALA A 345 -32.62 -7.84 -27.80
N ASN A 346 -32.41 -9.16 -27.72
CA ASN A 346 -33.50 -10.15 -27.79
C ASN A 346 -34.46 -10.05 -26.59
N LYS A 347 -33.95 -9.85 -25.38
CA LYS A 347 -34.82 -9.63 -24.20
C LYS A 347 -35.63 -8.34 -24.32
N GLU A 348 -35.06 -7.30 -24.91
CA GLU A 348 -35.75 -6.03 -25.14
C GLU A 348 -36.81 -6.14 -26.24
N SER A 349 -36.50 -6.83 -27.34
CA SER A 349 -37.47 -7.09 -28.42
C SER A 349 -38.63 -7.97 -27.93
N GLU A 350 -38.36 -9.00 -27.11
CA GLU A 350 -39.41 -9.80 -26.46
C GLU A 350 -40.29 -8.94 -25.53
N LYS A 351 -39.70 -8.06 -24.72
CA LYS A 351 -40.45 -7.14 -23.86
C LYS A 351 -41.31 -6.18 -24.69
N ALA A 352 -40.77 -5.65 -25.79
CA ALA A 352 -41.51 -4.81 -26.72
C ALA A 352 -42.68 -5.57 -27.36
N HIS A 353 -42.46 -6.82 -27.78
CA HIS A 353 -43.53 -7.67 -28.33
C HIS A 353 -44.61 -8.00 -27.29
N ARG A 354 -44.21 -8.30 -26.04
CA ARG A 354 -45.17 -8.50 -24.91
C ARG A 354 -45.94 -7.22 -24.58
N ALA A 355 -45.31 -6.05 -24.65
CA ALA A 355 -45.98 -4.77 -24.46
C ALA A 355 -46.96 -4.48 -25.60
N MET A 356 -46.57 -4.73 -26.85
CA MET A 356 -47.43 -4.56 -28.04
C MET A 356 -48.66 -5.47 -27.99
N THR A 357 -48.48 -6.74 -27.66
CA THR A 357 -49.61 -7.69 -27.50
C THR A 357 -50.55 -7.30 -26.35
N ARG A 358 -50.01 -6.83 -25.21
CA ARG A 358 -50.83 -6.30 -24.10
C ARG A 358 -51.58 -5.04 -24.51
N ALA A 359 -50.95 -4.12 -25.24
CA ALA A 359 -51.59 -2.91 -25.74
C ALA A 359 -52.72 -3.24 -26.73
N ALA A 360 -52.49 -4.17 -27.66
CA ALA A 360 -53.52 -4.65 -28.59
C ALA A 360 -54.70 -5.29 -27.84
N GLN A 361 -54.43 -6.13 -26.84
CA GLN A 361 -55.49 -6.75 -26.03
C GLN A 361 -56.28 -5.70 -25.22
N ALA A 362 -55.62 -4.66 -24.72
CA ALA A 362 -56.27 -3.54 -24.02
C ALA A 362 -57.17 -2.73 -24.98
N GLN A 363 -56.73 -2.48 -26.22
CA GLN A 363 -57.54 -1.81 -27.24
C GLN A 363 -58.80 -2.61 -27.59
N ILE A 364 -58.69 -3.94 -27.73
CA ILE A 364 -59.84 -4.82 -27.96
C ILE A 364 -60.83 -4.75 -26.78
N ARG A 365 -60.34 -4.76 -25.53
CA ARG A 365 -61.21 -4.60 -24.34
C ARG A 365 -61.88 -3.23 -24.29
N ALA A 366 -61.14 -2.16 -24.61
CA ALA A 366 -61.68 -0.80 -24.67
C ALA A 366 -62.78 -0.69 -25.74
N ALA A 367 -62.56 -1.26 -26.93
CA ALA A 367 -63.58 -1.31 -27.98
C ALA A 367 -64.85 -2.04 -27.52
N ARG A 368 -64.71 -3.22 -26.89
CA ARG A 368 -65.85 -3.96 -26.30
C ARG A 368 -66.54 -3.17 -25.18
N ALA A 369 -65.80 -2.42 -24.37
CA ALA A 369 -66.38 -1.58 -23.33
C ALA A 369 -67.20 -0.42 -23.93
N ILE A 370 -66.69 0.24 -24.98
CA ILE A 370 -67.40 1.29 -25.71
C ILE A 370 -68.67 0.72 -26.35
N GLU A 371 -68.58 -0.45 -26.98
CA GLU A 371 -69.75 -1.14 -27.56
C GLU A 371 -70.79 -1.48 -26.48
N ASN A 372 -70.36 -1.98 -25.32
CA ASN A 372 -71.24 -2.24 -24.19
C ASN A 372 -71.87 -0.95 -23.60
N VAL A 373 -71.13 0.15 -23.54
CA VAL A 373 -71.66 1.46 -23.11
C VAL A 373 -72.70 1.96 -24.12
N ASN A 374 -72.45 1.82 -25.41
CA ASN A 374 -73.41 2.16 -26.47
C ASN A 374 -74.65 1.24 -26.45
N ALA A 375 -74.47 -0.05 -26.18
CA ALA A 375 -75.59 -0.98 -25.99
C ALA A 375 -76.41 -0.64 -24.74
N LYS A 376 -75.75 -0.28 -23.63
CA LYS A 376 -76.41 0.21 -22.42
C LYS A 376 -77.11 1.55 -22.64
N SER A 377 -76.53 2.48 -23.40
CA SER A 377 -77.18 3.77 -23.70
C SER A 377 -78.42 3.56 -24.57
N ARG A 378 -78.37 2.67 -25.56
CA ARG A 378 -79.53 2.24 -26.34
C ARG A 378 -80.59 1.55 -25.48
N ARG A 379 -80.20 0.62 -24.60
CA ARG A 379 -81.11 -0.04 -23.64
C ARG A 379 -81.69 0.94 -22.63
N ASN A 380 -80.91 1.91 -22.15
CA ASN A 380 -81.38 2.95 -21.25
C ASN A 380 -82.32 3.94 -21.96
N ALA A 381 -82.10 4.25 -23.24
CA ALA A 381 -83.05 5.03 -24.03
C ALA A 381 -84.39 4.30 -24.19
N GLN A 382 -84.36 3.00 -24.47
CA GLN A 382 -85.56 2.14 -24.48
C GLN A 382 -86.22 2.07 -23.09
N LEU A 383 -85.44 1.89 -22.02
CA LEU A 383 -85.93 1.90 -20.64
C LEU A 383 -86.45 3.27 -20.21
N LYS A 384 -85.92 4.39 -20.73
CA LYS A 384 -86.42 5.75 -20.45
C LYS A 384 -87.74 6.00 -21.18
N ASN A 385 -87.89 5.44 -22.39
CA ASN A 385 -89.18 5.39 -23.08
C ASN A 385 -90.19 4.50 -22.33
N GLN A 386 -89.75 3.36 -21.78
CA GLN A 386 -90.62 2.51 -20.92
C GLN A 386 -90.87 3.10 -19.52
N LYS A 387 -89.93 3.87 -18.96
CA LYS A 387 -90.11 4.58 -17.67
C LYS A 387 -90.98 5.82 -17.82
N LYS A 388 -90.98 6.52 -18.96
CA LYS A 388 -92.03 7.49 -19.30
C LYS A 388 -93.43 6.86 -19.35
N VAL A 389 -93.52 5.55 -19.61
CA VAL A 389 -94.76 4.76 -19.52
C VAL A 389 -95.01 4.21 -18.09
N ARG A 390 -94.02 4.24 -17.20
CA ARG A 390 -94.06 3.66 -15.83
C ARG A 390 -93.70 4.64 -14.72
N GLU A 391 -93.89 5.95 -14.92
CA GLU A 391 -93.86 6.95 -13.84
C GLU A 391 -95.22 7.02 -13.12
N THR A 392 -95.59 5.92 -12.47
CA THR A 392 -96.20 5.98 -11.15
C THR A 392 -95.46 4.95 -10.29
N LYS A 393 -95.02 5.39 -9.10
CA LYS A 393 -94.41 4.61 -8.01
C LYS A 393 -92.86 4.51 -7.98
N LYS A 394 -92.31 5.44 -7.18
CA LYS A 394 -91.20 5.35 -6.19
C LYS A 394 -91.11 3.97 -5.43
N PRO A 395 -90.12 3.66 -4.55
CA PRO A 395 -88.84 4.34 -4.18
C PRO A 395 -87.64 3.38 -3.77
N VAL A 396 -86.58 3.97 -3.17
CA VAL A 396 -85.63 3.53 -2.08
C VAL A 396 -84.35 2.69 -2.34
N ALA A 397 -83.22 3.33 -2.01
CA ALA A 397 -81.95 2.95 -1.32
C ALA A 397 -81.22 1.60 -1.52
N ASN A 398 -79.89 1.60 -1.59
CA ASN A 398 -79.01 1.48 -0.40
C ASN A 398 -77.50 1.65 -0.70
N LYS A 399 -76.79 2.18 0.30
CA LYS A 399 -75.32 2.33 0.42
C LYS A 399 -74.71 1.02 0.94
N ASN A 400 -73.44 0.76 0.63
CA ASN A 400 -72.47 0.16 1.57
C ASN A 400 -71.02 0.49 1.14
N VAL A 401 -70.23 0.94 2.11
CA VAL A 401 -68.81 1.36 2.09
C VAL A 401 -68.04 0.38 2.99
N PRO A 402 -66.75 0.10 2.73
CA PRO A 402 -66.05 -1.11 3.18
C PRO A 402 -65.31 -0.97 4.52
N LEU A 403 -64.95 -2.14 5.08
CA LEU A 403 -64.17 -2.33 6.32
C LEU A 403 -62.69 -1.92 6.19
N THR A 404 -62.17 -1.37 7.28
CA THR A 404 -60.77 -1.04 7.60
C THR A 404 -60.02 -2.22 8.26
N PRO A 405 -58.71 -2.43 8.00
CA PRO A 405 -57.87 -3.37 8.74
C PRO A 405 -57.26 -2.75 10.01
N THR A 406 -57.01 -3.63 10.98
CA THR A 406 -56.64 -3.38 12.38
C THR A 406 -55.17 -3.01 12.62
N ASN A 407 -54.95 -2.15 13.62
CA ASN A 407 -53.68 -1.60 14.10
C ASN A 407 -52.65 -2.66 14.54
N ALA A 408 -51.40 -2.50 14.08
CA ALA A 408 -50.22 -3.15 14.66
C ALA A 408 -49.57 -2.21 15.69
N LYS A 409 -49.37 -2.69 16.93
CA LYS A 409 -48.67 -1.97 18.00
C LYS A 409 -47.20 -1.74 17.60
N LYS A 410 -46.70 -0.51 17.78
CA LYS A 410 -45.29 -0.14 17.52
C LYS A 410 -44.40 -0.69 18.63
N VAL A 411 -43.26 -1.29 18.28
CA VAL A 411 -42.24 -1.74 19.24
C VAL A 411 -41.35 -0.54 19.59
N PRO A 412 -41.14 -0.20 20.89
CA PRO A 412 -40.25 0.89 21.30
C PRO A 412 -38.77 0.51 21.11
N SER A 413 -37.93 1.53 20.90
CA SER A 413 -36.50 1.42 20.54
C SER A 413 -35.63 0.68 21.56
N GLU A 414 -36.07 0.59 22.82
CA GLU A 414 -35.28 0.09 23.96
C GLU A 414 -35.65 -1.34 24.39
N THR A 415 -36.38 -2.09 23.55
CA THR A 415 -36.79 -3.45 23.91
C THR A 415 -35.56 -4.40 23.87
N PRO A 416 -35.20 -5.08 24.98
CA PRO A 416 -34.09 -6.04 25.00
C PRO A 416 -34.30 -7.18 24.00
N ASP A 417 -33.23 -7.66 23.35
CA ASP A 417 -33.32 -8.79 22.41
C ASP A 417 -33.84 -10.05 23.15
N PRO A 418 -34.90 -10.72 22.68
CA PRO A 418 -35.43 -11.94 23.29
C PRO A 418 -34.40 -13.09 23.38
N ARG A 419 -33.33 -13.08 22.57
CA ARG A 419 -32.24 -14.06 22.65
C ARG A 419 -31.36 -13.87 23.89
N SER A 420 -31.41 -12.70 24.54
CA SER A 420 -30.72 -12.44 25.81
C SER A 420 -31.19 -13.33 26.96
N TYR A 421 -32.32 -14.03 26.83
CA TYR A 421 -32.83 -14.97 27.82
C TYR A 421 -32.38 -16.42 27.58
N LEU A 422 -31.77 -16.74 26.43
CA LEU A 422 -31.31 -18.09 26.11
C LEU A 422 -30.08 -18.52 26.93
N SER A 423 -29.83 -19.84 27.01
CA SER A 423 -28.60 -20.35 27.60
C SER A 423 -27.38 -20.05 26.70
N VAL A 424 -26.17 -19.98 27.27
CA VAL A 424 -24.92 -19.78 26.48
C VAL A 424 -24.72 -20.91 25.46
N TYR A 425 -25.16 -22.13 25.80
CA TYR A 425 -25.10 -23.28 24.92
C TYR A 425 -25.98 -23.11 23.68
N ASP A 426 -27.22 -22.63 23.85
CA ASP A 426 -28.15 -22.41 22.73
C ASP A 426 -27.71 -21.21 21.87
N LEU A 427 -27.19 -20.14 22.49
CA LEU A 427 -26.64 -19.00 21.76
C LEU A 427 -25.45 -19.41 20.88
N LYS A 428 -24.57 -20.28 21.39
CA LYS A 428 -23.46 -20.84 20.62
C LYS A 428 -23.98 -21.65 19.43
N LYS A 429 -25.01 -22.47 19.63
CA LYS A 429 -25.63 -23.27 18.58
C LYS A 429 -26.25 -22.40 17.47
N ILE A 430 -26.93 -21.31 17.83
CA ILE A 430 -27.46 -20.34 16.85
C ILE A 430 -26.34 -19.69 16.04
N CYS A 431 -25.22 -19.31 16.68
CA CYS A 431 -24.08 -18.74 15.99
C CYS A 431 -23.47 -19.73 14.99
N GLU A 432 -23.32 -21.00 15.39
CA GLU A 432 -22.82 -22.08 14.51
C GLU A 432 -23.77 -22.37 13.33
N GLU A 433 -25.09 -22.42 13.58
CA GLU A 433 -26.09 -22.63 12.51
C GLU A 433 -26.13 -21.49 11.48
N ARG A 434 -25.77 -20.27 11.90
CA ARG A 434 -25.68 -19.09 11.03
C ARG A 434 -24.30 -18.88 10.41
N GLY A 435 -23.31 -19.71 10.74
CA GLY A 435 -21.94 -19.57 10.26
C GLY A 435 -21.24 -18.29 10.76
N ILE A 436 -21.62 -17.80 11.95
CA ILE A 436 -21.01 -16.61 12.57
C ILE A 436 -19.78 -17.04 13.38
N ASP A 437 -18.65 -16.39 13.13
CA ASP A 437 -17.42 -16.65 13.88
C ASP A 437 -17.61 -16.38 15.37
N LEU A 438 -17.29 -17.39 16.19
CA LEU A 438 -17.51 -17.30 17.63
C LEU A 438 -16.59 -16.21 18.24
N PRO A 439 -17.13 -15.25 19.01
CA PRO A 439 -16.33 -14.18 19.62
C PRO A 439 -15.26 -14.74 20.56
N ARG A 440 -14.07 -14.12 20.56
CA ARG A 440 -12.93 -14.52 21.42
C ARG A 440 -13.29 -14.58 22.92
N LYS A 441 -14.26 -13.79 23.36
CA LYS A 441 -14.83 -13.82 24.71
C LYS A 441 -16.12 -14.63 24.68
N LYS A 442 -16.19 -15.71 25.46
CA LYS A 442 -17.35 -16.63 25.52
C LYS A 442 -18.40 -16.15 26.54
N ASN A 443 -18.74 -14.87 26.49
CA ASN A 443 -19.73 -14.28 27.40
C ASN A 443 -21.11 -14.28 26.74
N LYS A 444 -22.18 -14.36 27.55
CA LYS A 444 -23.56 -14.32 27.05
C LYS A 444 -23.84 -13.08 26.20
N ALA A 445 -23.42 -11.91 26.68
CA ALA A 445 -23.62 -10.64 26.00
C ALA A 445 -22.89 -10.56 24.64
N SER A 446 -21.70 -11.16 24.50
CA SER A 446 -20.96 -11.12 23.23
C SER A 446 -21.60 -12.02 22.15
N PHE A 447 -22.21 -13.14 22.52
CA PHE A 447 -22.98 -13.94 21.57
C PHE A 447 -24.27 -13.24 21.12
N VAL A 448 -24.97 -12.58 22.04
CA VAL A 448 -26.17 -11.79 21.69
C VAL A 448 -25.80 -10.64 20.77
N GLN A 449 -24.73 -9.89 21.06
CA GLN A 449 -24.27 -8.80 20.21
C GLN A 449 -23.89 -9.29 18.81
N ALA A 450 -23.14 -10.39 18.69
CA ALA A 450 -22.78 -10.94 17.38
C ALA A 450 -24.00 -11.36 16.54
N LEU A 451 -25.06 -11.86 17.19
CA LEU A 451 -26.32 -12.18 16.52
C LEU A 451 -27.11 -10.94 16.11
N MET A 452 -27.08 -9.87 16.92
CA MET A 452 -27.67 -8.59 16.56
C MET A 452 -26.96 -7.95 15.38
N ASP A 453 -25.62 -7.93 15.38
CA ASP A 453 -24.81 -7.39 14.30
C ASP A 453 -25.09 -8.14 12.98
N ALA A 454 -25.20 -9.48 13.02
CA ALA A 454 -25.60 -10.28 11.86
C ALA A 454 -27.04 -10.02 11.39
N ASP A 455 -27.98 -9.76 12.31
CA ASP A 455 -29.34 -9.37 11.94
C ASP A 455 -29.38 -7.95 11.30
N ASP A 456 -28.43 -7.09 11.67
CA ASP A 456 -28.28 -5.74 11.14
C ASP A 456 -27.78 -5.68 9.71
N GLU A 457 -27.02 -6.68 9.26
CA GLU A 457 -26.55 -6.82 7.89
C GLU A 457 -27.65 -7.16 6.87
N TYR A 458 -28.80 -7.69 7.32
CA TYR A 458 -29.88 -8.04 6.40
C TYR A 458 -30.60 -6.81 5.83
N SER A 459 -30.79 -6.82 4.50
CA SER A 459 -31.62 -5.82 3.83
C SER A 459 -33.10 -5.96 4.21
N GLN A 460 -33.87 -4.88 4.13
CA GLN A 460 -35.31 -4.91 4.41
C GLN A 460 -36.07 -5.94 3.54
N ASN A 461 -35.60 -6.18 2.32
CA ASN A 461 -36.20 -7.17 1.43
C ASN A 461 -35.93 -8.60 1.89
N ASP A 462 -34.76 -8.87 2.46
CA ASP A 462 -34.40 -10.19 2.96
C ASP A 462 -35.11 -10.49 4.27
N LEU A 463 -35.25 -9.50 5.16
CA LEU A 463 -36.10 -9.61 6.35
C LEU A 463 -37.55 -9.92 5.99
N LYS A 464 -38.11 -9.27 4.96
CA LYS A 464 -39.47 -9.60 4.47
C LYS A 464 -39.58 -11.04 3.97
N LYS A 465 -38.56 -11.56 3.27
CA LYS A 465 -38.54 -12.96 2.82
C LYS A 465 -38.47 -13.91 4.03
N MET A 466 -37.59 -13.63 4.99
CA MET A 466 -37.44 -14.45 6.20
C MET A 466 -38.70 -14.44 7.07
N CYS A 467 -39.33 -13.27 7.28
CA CYS A 467 -40.61 -13.19 7.98
C CYS A 467 -41.70 -13.99 7.26
N ARG A 468 -41.81 -13.90 5.93
CA ARG A 468 -42.78 -14.71 5.16
C ARG A 468 -42.50 -16.21 5.26
N ALA A 469 -41.23 -16.62 5.23
CA ALA A 469 -40.83 -18.01 5.35
C ALA A 469 -41.20 -18.58 6.74
N LYS A 470 -41.09 -17.78 7.80
CA LYS A 470 -41.48 -18.14 9.17
C LYS A 470 -42.95 -17.84 9.51
N GLY A 471 -43.76 -17.38 8.56
CA GLY A 471 -45.19 -17.07 8.78
C GLY A 471 -45.47 -15.82 9.64
N LEU A 472 -44.50 -14.91 9.76
CA LEU A 472 -44.56 -13.66 10.53
C LEU A 472 -45.04 -12.48 9.66
N ASN A 473 -45.35 -11.34 10.30
CA ASN A 473 -45.89 -10.19 9.60
C ASN A 473 -44.79 -9.44 8.82
N ALA A 474 -44.83 -9.54 7.49
CA ALA A 474 -43.83 -8.90 6.61
C ALA A 474 -44.08 -7.40 6.34
N ASN A 475 -45.09 -6.78 6.97
CA ASN A 475 -45.46 -5.38 6.75
C ASN A 475 -45.05 -4.45 7.92
N GLY A 476 -44.04 -4.83 8.72
CA GLY A 476 -43.52 -4.04 9.84
C GLY A 476 -42.36 -3.10 9.50
N SER A 477 -42.00 -2.25 10.46
CA SER A 477 -40.71 -1.53 10.49
C SER A 477 -39.53 -2.53 10.49
N ASN A 478 -38.36 -2.09 10.01
CA ASN A 478 -37.15 -2.93 10.00
C ASN A 478 -36.87 -3.54 11.40
N LEU A 479 -36.92 -2.69 12.43
CA LEU A 479 -36.73 -3.10 13.82
C LEU A 479 -37.78 -4.10 14.31
N GLN A 480 -39.05 -3.97 13.88
CA GLN A 480 -40.10 -4.91 14.24
C GLN A 480 -39.87 -6.28 13.60
N MET A 481 -39.46 -6.33 12.34
CA MET A 481 -39.20 -7.59 11.64
C MET A 481 -37.99 -8.32 12.24
N LYS A 482 -36.92 -7.59 12.58
CA LYS A 482 -35.75 -8.16 13.29
C LYS A 482 -36.16 -8.74 14.64
N HIS A 483 -36.89 -7.98 15.45
CA HIS A 483 -37.36 -8.44 16.75
C HIS A 483 -38.29 -9.66 16.64
N GLU A 484 -39.24 -9.67 15.69
CA GLU A 484 -40.13 -10.82 15.46
C GLU A 484 -39.35 -12.07 15.02
N LEU A 485 -38.30 -11.92 14.20
CA LEU A 485 -37.43 -13.02 13.79
C LEU A 485 -36.59 -13.56 14.95
N ALA A 486 -36.02 -12.67 15.77
CA ALA A 486 -35.27 -13.03 16.97
C ALA A 486 -36.15 -13.76 17.98
N LEU A 487 -37.38 -13.30 18.19
CA LEU A 487 -38.36 -13.94 19.08
C LEU A 487 -38.78 -15.32 18.54
N ALA A 488 -39.01 -15.44 17.24
CA ALA A 488 -39.36 -16.71 16.62
C ALA A 488 -38.22 -17.74 16.72
N GLU A 489 -36.96 -17.31 16.63
CA GLU A 489 -35.78 -18.15 16.82
C GLU A 489 -35.54 -18.49 18.29
N ALA A 490 -35.71 -17.55 19.22
CA ALA A 490 -35.60 -17.86 20.64
C ALA A 490 -36.61 -18.93 21.08
N ARG A 491 -37.84 -18.89 20.53
CA ARG A 491 -38.89 -19.88 20.81
C ARG A 491 -38.59 -21.29 20.31
N THR A 492 -37.64 -21.50 19.41
CA THR A 492 -37.30 -22.86 18.96
C THR A 492 -36.44 -23.62 19.97
N TYR A 493 -35.84 -22.93 20.94
CA TYR A 493 -34.98 -23.54 21.95
C TYR A 493 -35.71 -23.72 23.28
N GLY A 494 -35.51 -24.88 23.92
CA GLY A 494 -36.18 -25.23 25.18
C GLY A 494 -35.74 -24.41 26.39
N SER A 495 -34.62 -23.68 26.30
CA SER A 495 -34.15 -22.79 27.37
C SER A 495 -34.86 -21.43 27.40
N TYR A 496 -35.68 -21.13 26.39
CA TYR A 496 -36.47 -19.90 26.35
C TYR A 496 -37.68 -20.02 27.26
N ASP A 497 -37.53 -19.60 28.51
CA ASP A 497 -38.63 -19.61 29.48
C ASP A 497 -39.53 -18.39 29.29
N LYS A 498 -40.71 -18.65 28.72
CA LYS A 498 -41.74 -17.65 28.43
C LYS A 498 -42.28 -16.94 29.69
N THR A 499 -42.08 -17.51 30.88
CA THR A 499 -42.54 -16.93 32.15
C THR A 499 -41.68 -15.76 32.63
N THR A 500 -40.39 -15.73 32.27
CA THR A 500 -39.46 -14.68 32.71
C THR A 500 -39.67 -13.31 32.02
N ILE A 501 -40.25 -13.30 30.82
CA ILE A 501 -40.48 -12.07 30.03
C ILE A 501 -41.75 -11.33 30.48
N ALA A 502 -42.75 -12.04 31.00
CA ALA A 502 -43.95 -11.43 31.55
C ALA A 502 -43.67 -10.70 32.88
N ALA A 503 -42.74 -11.22 33.70
CA ALA A 503 -42.34 -10.56 34.95
C ALA A 503 -41.53 -9.27 34.71
N ALA A 504 -40.64 -9.25 33.72
CA ALA A 504 -39.81 -8.07 33.42
C ALA A 504 -40.58 -6.92 32.73
N THR A 505 -41.83 -7.12 32.31
CA THR A 505 -42.67 -6.06 31.72
C THR A 505 -43.74 -5.52 32.67
N GLU A 506 -43.87 -6.07 33.88
CA GLU A 506 -44.83 -5.61 34.90
C GLU A 506 -44.18 -4.87 36.10
N GLU A 507 -42.84 -4.83 36.22
CA GLU A 507 -42.15 -4.23 37.39
C GLU A 507 -41.67 -2.77 37.25
N ASP A 508 -41.85 -2.10 36.11
CA ASP A 508 -41.37 -0.71 35.90
C ASP A 508 -42.48 0.36 35.85
N VAL A 509 -43.61 0.12 36.53
CA VAL A 509 -44.68 1.11 36.70
C VAL A 509 -45.11 1.11 38.16
N ASP A 510 -44.32 1.73 39.04
CA ASP A 510 -44.78 2.41 40.27
C ASP A 510 -43.56 2.82 41.13
N ASP A 511 -42.91 3.95 40.80
CA ASP A 511 -42.19 4.76 41.80
C ASP A 511 -41.84 6.16 41.22
N GLU A 512 -42.84 7.03 41.11
CA GLU A 512 -42.62 8.49 41.14
C GLU A 512 -43.75 9.14 41.94
N MET A 513 -43.66 9.04 43.27
CA MET A 513 -44.32 9.96 44.18
C MET A 513 -43.42 11.18 44.44
N ASP A 514 -43.87 12.31 43.91
CA ASP A 514 -44.12 13.53 44.67
C ASP A 514 -43.08 13.90 45.74
N THR A 515 -42.17 14.82 45.44
CA THR A 515 -41.76 15.84 46.41
C THR A 515 -41.49 17.17 45.72
N ASN A 516 -42.43 18.08 45.97
CA ASN A 516 -42.26 19.52 45.90
C ASN A 516 -41.11 20.02 46.81
N GLU A 517 -40.70 21.23 46.46
CA GLU A 517 -40.13 22.29 47.31
C GLU A 517 -38.61 22.47 47.44
N ALA A 518 -38.24 23.70 47.05
CA ALA A 518 -37.18 24.60 47.53
C ALA A 518 -35.75 24.43 47.02
#